data_AF-A0A928JFA8-F1
#
_entry.id   AF-A0A928JFA8-F1
#
_cell.length_a   1.000
_cell.length_b   1.000
_cell.length_c   1.000
_cell.angle_alpha   90.00
_cell.angle_beta   90.00
_cell.angle_gamma   90.00
#
_symmetry.space_group_name_H-M   'P 1'
#
loop_
_entity.id
_entity.type
_entity.pdbx_description
1 polymer ?
#
loop_
_entity_poly.entity_id
_entity_poly.type
_entity_poly.pdbx_seq_one_letter_code
_entity_poly.pdbx_strand_id
1 'polypeptide(L)'
;MSDMSGVSERIRLSVPVIVEGKYDKARLSQVVDAVIVPTDGFAVFNNAEKRAMIRRLGERGVILLSDSDGGGRLIRSHLRGMLDGIPVYDVYAPAIRGKEPRKSAPSKAGILGVEGVPNDVLRGLFEKLTAAHPELLREPGSVPSDSGQGKNPVTKALLYELGLNGTAGSSERRAAVAEALGLPRDMTVNAFCAAVNLISSEEEVRERCRCLDS
;
A
#
# COMPACT_ATOMS: atom_id res chain seq x y z
N MET A 1 -26.97 -29.41 -10.24
CA MET A 1 -25.69 -29.24 -9.54
C MET A 1 -25.24 -27.83 -9.86
N SER A 2 -25.45 -26.92 -8.90
CA SER A 2 -25.43 -25.48 -9.14
C SER A 2 -24.02 -24.98 -9.44
N ASP A 3 -23.94 -24.15 -10.48
CA ASP A 3 -22.75 -23.42 -10.93
C ASP A 3 -22.00 -22.74 -9.78
N MET A 4 -20.70 -23.05 -9.67
CA MET A 4 -19.72 -22.40 -8.80
C MET A 4 -18.90 -21.36 -9.60
N SER A 5 -19.54 -20.61 -10.49
CA SER A 5 -18.87 -19.64 -11.39
C SER A 5 -18.92 -18.20 -10.87
N GLY A 6 -18.43 -17.97 -9.64
CA GLY A 6 -18.49 -16.65 -9.00
C GLY A 6 -17.26 -16.21 -8.20
N VAL A 7 -16.16 -16.97 -8.22
CA VAL A 7 -14.92 -16.54 -7.55
C VAL A 7 -14.03 -15.88 -8.59
N SER A 8 -14.02 -14.55 -8.65
CA SER A 8 -12.95 -13.81 -9.33
C SER A 8 -11.61 -14.31 -8.79
N GLU A 9 -10.73 -14.79 -9.66
CA GLU A 9 -9.47 -15.40 -9.27
C GLU A 9 -8.67 -14.46 -8.37
N ARG A 10 -8.32 -14.90 -7.15
CA ARG A 10 -7.59 -14.09 -6.18
C ARG A 10 -6.12 -13.94 -6.61
N ILE A 11 -5.55 -12.76 -6.40
CA ILE A 11 -4.14 -12.48 -6.72
C ILE A 11 -3.26 -13.27 -5.75
N ARG A 12 -2.45 -14.19 -6.28
CA ARG A 12 -1.58 -15.05 -5.47
C ARG A 12 -0.26 -14.34 -5.20
N LEU A 13 -0.01 -14.01 -3.93
CA LEU A 13 1.21 -13.29 -3.53
C LEU A 13 2.21 -14.24 -2.89
N SER A 14 3.49 -14.02 -3.16
CA SER A 14 4.61 -14.80 -2.64
C SER A 14 5.08 -14.33 -1.25
N VAL A 15 4.61 -13.16 -0.81
CA VAL A 15 4.94 -12.49 0.46
C VAL A 15 3.70 -12.25 1.31
N PRO A 16 3.82 -12.14 2.65
CA PRO A 16 2.70 -11.80 3.52
C PRO A 16 2.20 -10.37 3.31
N VAL A 17 0.91 -10.17 3.57
CA VAL A 17 0.27 -8.84 3.63
C VAL A 17 -0.07 -8.50 5.08
N ILE A 18 0.40 -7.35 5.55
CA ILE A 18 0.10 -6.79 6.85
C ILE A 18 -1.00 -5.76 6.72
N VAL A 19 -1.98 -5.82 7.61
CA VAL A 19 -3.13 -4.92 7.68
C VAL A 19 -3.35 -4.44 9.12
N GLU A 20 -4.07 -3.34 9.32
CA GLU A 20 -4.23 -2.74 10.65
C GLU A 20 -5.16 -3.57 11.56
N GLY A 21 -6.24 -4.13 11.00
CA GLY A 21 -7.22 -4.86 11.78
C GLY A 21 -7.77 -6.12 11.12
N LYS A 22 -8.45 -6.93 11.95
CA LYS A 22 -9.13 -8.16 11.50
C LYS A 22 -10.18 -7.95 10.40
N TYR A 23 -10.81 -6.77 10.33
CA TYR A 23 -11.82 -6.47 9.31
C TYR A 23 -11.19 -6.24 7.94
N ASP A 24 -10.06 -5.55 7.90
CA ASP A 24 -9.26 -5.37 6.69
C ASP A 24 -8.79 -6.72 6.15
N LYS A 25 -8.37 -7.62 7.06
CA LYS A 25 -8.04 -9.01 6.69
C LYS A 25 -9.22 -9.74 6.06
N ALA A 26 -10.42 -9.63 6.62
CA ALA A 26 -11.62 -10.29 6.10
C ALA A 26 -12.07 -9.73 4.74
N ARG A 27 -11.84 -8.43 4.51
CA ARG A 27 -12.03 -7.81 3.20
C ARG A 27 -10.98 -8.32 2.21
N LEU A 28 -9.72 -8.26 2.59
CA LEU A 28 -8.59 -8.54 1.73
C LEU A 28 -8.48 -10.03 1.34
N SER A 29 -8.93 -10.95 2.19
CA SER A 29 -8.96 -12.40 1.89
C SER A 29 -9.85 -12.77 0.71
N GLN A 30 -10.74 -11.87 0.28
CA GLN A 30 -11.58 -12.01 -0.91
C GLN A 30 -10.85 -11.59 -2.20
N VAL A 31 -9.74 -10.86 -2.08
CA VAL A 31 -9.00 -10.24 -3.20
C VAL A 31 -7.68 -10.96 -3.46
N VAL A 32 -6.95 -11.32 -2.39
CA VAL A 32 -5.62 -11.94 -2.49
C VAL A 32 -5.60 -13.33 -1.87
N ASP A 33 -4.72 -14.17 -2.39
CA ASP A 33 -4.33 -15.46 -1.81
C ASP A 33 -2.90 -15.32 -1.28
N ALA A 34 -2.79 -14.95 -0.01
CA ALA A 34 -1.55 -14.67 0.70
C ALA A 34 -1.73 -14.86 2.21
N VAL A 35 -0.62 -14.96 2.95
CA VAL A 35 -0.68 -14.90 4.42
C VAL A 35 -1.01 -13.47 4.84
N ILE A 36 -2.20 -13.25 5.42
CA ILE A 36 -2.63 -11.93 5.90
C ILE A 36 -2.51 -11.84 7.43
N VAL A 37 -1.70 -10.88 7.89
CA VAL A 37 -1.39 -10.65 9.32
C VAL A 37 -2.01 -9.32 9.77
N PRO A 38 -3.04 -9.33 10.62
CA PRO A 38 -3.54 -8.10 11.23
C PRO A 38 -2.63 -7.66 12.38
N THR A 39 -2.33 -6.37 12.50
CA THR A 39 -1.56 -5.82 13.61
C THR A 39 -2.41 -5.54 14.85
N ASP A 40 -3.75 -5.53 14.70
CA ASP A 40 -4.73 -5.17 15.72
C ASP A 40 -4.29 -3.91 16.50
N GLY A 41 -3.85 -2.89 15.74
CA GLY A 41 -3.20 -1.68 16.27
C GLY A 41 -1.72 -1.91 16.63
N PHE A 42 -1.32 -1.52 17.85
CA PHE A 42 0.08 -1.59 18.31
C PHE A 42 0.45 -2.86 19.08
N ALA A 43 -0.53 -3.69 19.45
CA ALA A 43 -0.31 -4.83 20.32
C ALA A 43 0.62 -5.89 19.70
N VAL A 44 0.60 -6.04 18.38
CA VAL A 44 1.49 -6.96 17.65
C VAL A 44 2.96 -6.56 17.75
N PHE A 45 3.25 -5.27 17.93
CA PHE A 45 4.60 -4.75 18.03
C PHE A 45 5.26 -4.94 19.40
N ASN A 46 4.45 -5.10 20.45
CA ASN A 46 4.96 -5.31 21.81
C ASN A 46 5.21 -6.79 22.13
N ASN A 47 4.81 -7.71 21.25
CA ASN A 47 4.99 -9.15 21.45
C ASN A 47 6.19 -9.67 20.63
N ALA A 48 7.26 -10.09 21.31
CA ALA A 48 8.48 -10.58 20.69
C ALA A 48 8.27 -11.78 19.75
N GLU A 49 7.39 -12.71 20.11
CA GLU A 49 7.07 -13.88 19.28
C GLU A 49 6.38 -13.48 17.98
N LYS A 50 5.41 -12.55 18.06
CA LYS A 50 4.74 -12.03 16.87
C LYS A 50 5.69 -11.27 15.95
N ARG A 51 6.63 -10.49 16.51
CA ARG A 51 7.66 -9.82 15.72
C ARG A 51 8.57 -10.82 15.00
N ALA A 52 9.03 -11.86 15.70
CA ALA A 52 9.85 -12.91 15.12
C ALA A 52 9.11 -13.68 14.02
N MET A 53 7.82 -13.95 14.23
CA MET A 53 6.94 -14.56 13.23
C MET A 53 6.83 -13.70 11.98
N ILE A 54 6.59 -12.39 12.12
CA ILE A 54 6.48 -11.48 10.96
C ILE A 54 7.82 -11.37 10.22
N ARG A 55 8.96 -11.26 10.92
CA ARG A 55 10.28 -11.27 10.27
C ARG A 55 10.51 -12.55 9.49
N ARG A 56 10.15 -13.72 10.05
CA ARG A 56 10.32 -15.01 9.38
C ARG A 56 9.41 -15.16 8.16
N LEU A 57 8.15 -14.77 8.27
CA LEU A 57 7.20 -14.81 7.15
C LEU A 57 7.59 -13.82 6.04
N GLY A 58 8.13 -12.67 6.45
CA GLY A 58 8.49 -11.55 5.60
C GLY A 58 9.92 -11.55 5.12
N GLU A 59 10.69 -12.63 5.27
CA GLU A 59 12.13 -12.65 4.96
C GLU A 59 12.46 -12.15 3.54
N ARG A 60 11.57 -12.43 2.57
CA ARG A 60 11.68 -11.99 1.17
C ARG A 60 10.95 -10.69 0.85
N GLY A 61 10.33 -10.08 1.85
CA GLY A 61 9.55 -8.86 1.74
C GLY A 61 8.18 -8.99 2.39
N VAL A 62 7.55 -7.83 2.62
CA VAL A 62 6.24 -7.71 3.24
C VAL A 62 5.45 -6.61 2.55
N ILE A 63 4.18 -6.88 2.22
CA ILE A 63 3.26 -5.84 1.76
C ILE A 63 2.56 -5.26 2.99
N LEU A 64 2.54 -3.95 3.15
CA LEU A 64 1.77 -3.27 4.20
C LEU A 64 0.63 -2.48 3.56
N LEU A 65 -0.60 -2.94 3.74
CA LEU A 65 -1.81 -2.22 3.35
C LEU A 65 -2.36 -1.48 4.58
N SER A 66 -2.31 -0.15 4.54
CA SER A 66 -2.79 0.70 5.63
C SER A 66 -3.53 1.92 5.10
N ASP A 67 -4.36 2.50 5.96
CA ASP A 67 -4.95 3.79 5.69
C ASP A 67 -3.89 4.90 5.85
N SER A 68 -4.19 6.09 5.35
CA SER A 68 -3.28 7.23 5.34
C SER A 68 -3.21 7.99 6.66
N ASP A 69 -3.95 7.54 7.66
CA ASP A 69 -4.20 8.30 8.87
C ASP A 69 -3.01 8.26 9.86
N GLY A 70 -3.18 8.94 11.00
CA GLY A 70 -2.16 8.96 12.05
C GLY A 70 -1.81 7.58 12.61
N GLY A 71 -2.76 6.64 12.62
CA GLY A 71 -2.53 5.26 13.05
C GLY A 71 -1.67 4.50 12.05
N GLY A 72 -2.04 4.56 10.77
CA GLY A 72 -1.27 3.96 9.68
C GLY A 72 0.17 4.45 9.62
N ARG A 73 0.41 5.76 9.83
CA ARG A 73 1.78 6.32 9.89
C ARG A 73 2.63 5.73 11.01
N LEU A 74 2.07 5.57 12.21
CA LEU A 74 2.79 5.00 13.34
C LEU A 74 3.06 3.51 13.15
N ILE A 75 2.09 2.77 12.60
CA ILE A 75 2.22 1.35 12.25
C ILE A 75 3.35 1.18 11.22
N ARG A 76 3.39 2.00 10.16
CA ARG A 76 4.47 2.00 9.16
C ARG A 76 5.84 2.22 9.77
N SER A 77 5.98 3.25 10.63
CA SER A 77 7.25 3.57 11.28
C SER A 77 7.73 2.42 12.17
N HIS A 78 6.83 1.82 12.94
CA HIS A 78 7.20 0.71 13.84
C HIS A 78 7.55 -0.55 13.06
N LEU A 79 6.77 -0.85 12.02
CA LEU A 79 6.99 -2.02 11.16
C LEU A 79 8.37 -1.96 10.50
N ARG A 80 8.75 -0.79 9.96
CA ARG A 80 10.08 -0.59 9.34
C ARG A 80 11.22 -0.81 10.32
N GLY A 81 11.11 -0.31 11.55
CA GLY A 81 12.12 -0.57 12.59
C GLY A 81 12.23 -2.05 12.95
N MET A 82 11.09 -2.75 13.02
CA MET A 82 11.05 -4.19 13.29
C MET A 82 11.59 -5.04 12.13
N LEU A 83 11.34 -4.62 10.89
CA LEU A 83 11.69 -5.31 9.65
C LEU A 83 12.97 -4.76 9.02
N ASP A 84 13.92 -4.29 9.83
CA ASP A 84 15.21 -3.83 9.31
C ASP A 84 15.88 -4.92 8.45
N GLY A 85 16.35 -4.52 7.27
CA GLY A 85 16.90 -5.41 6.23
C GLY A 85 15.87 -6.18 5.39
N ILE A 86 14.58 -6.08 5.68
CA ILE A 86 13.50 -6.74 4.94
C ILE A 86 12.75 -5.72 4.05
N PRO A 87 12.52 -5.99 2.76
CA PRO A 87 11.74 -5.10 1.90
C PRO A 87 10.31 -4.90 2.42
N VAL A 88 9.85 -3.64 2.49
CA VAL A 88 8.47 -3.30 2.86
C VAL A 88 7.81 -2.53 1.72
N TYR A 89 6.76 -3.12 1.16
CA TYR A 89 5.96 -2.59 0.05
C TYR A 89 4.72 -1.88 0.62
N ASP A 90 4.82 -0.56 0.76
CA ASP A 90 3.80 0.30 1.36
C ASP A 90 2.62 0.56 0.41
N VAL A 91 1.53 -0.22 0.54
CA VAL A 91 0.28 -0.01 -0.21
C VAL A 91 -0.65 0.89 0.59
N TYR A 92 -1.22 1.91 -0.05
CA TYR A 92 -2.15 2.85 0.56
C TYR A 92 -3.56 2.58 0.05
N ALA A 93 -4.51 2.45 0.97
CA ALA A 93 -5.92 2.45 0.58
C ALA A 93 -6.31 3.84 0.04
N PRO A 94 -7.07 3.92 -1.05
CA PRO A 94 -7.50 5.19 -1.61
C PRO A 94 -8.47 5.91 -0.68
N ALA A 95 -8.41 7.24 -0.68
CA ALA A 95 -9.25 8.10 0.13
C ALA A 95 -10.69 8.18 -0.42
N ILE A 96 -11.51 7.16 -0.16
CA ILE A 96 -12.93 7.14 -0.58
C ILE A 96 -13.81 7.73 0.52
N ARG A 97 -14.60 8.77 0.22
CA ARG A 97 -15.55 9.34 1.18
C ARG A 97 -16.61 8.31 1.60
N GLY A 98 -16.85 8.19 2.89
CA GLY A 98 -17.89 7.31 3.41
C GLY A 98 -17.76 7.01 4.90
N LYS A 99 -18.64 6.12 5.37
CA LYS A 99 -18.66 5.60 6.73
C LYS A 99 -18.76 4.08 6.67
N GLU A 100 -17.89 3.36 7.38
CA GLU A 100 -18.02 1.90 7.41
C GLU A 100 -19.30 1.50 8.16
N PRO A 101 -20.06 0.49 7.69
CA PRO A 101 -21.35 0.12 8.28
C PRO A 101 -21.30 -0.17 9.79
N ARG A 102 -20.16 -0.67 10.29
CA ARG A 102 -19.98 -0.98 11.73
C ARG A 102 -19.74 0.25 12.60
N LYS A 103 -19.37 1.41 12.03
CA LYS A 103 -19.08 2.62 12.80
C LYS A 103 -20.35 3.48 12.92
N SER A 104 -20.65 3.92 14.14
CA SER A 104 -21.78 4.80 14.43
C SER A 104 -21.60 6.17 13.76
N ALA A 105 -20.38 6.72 13.81
CA ALA A 105 -19.99 7.98 13.17
C ALA A 105 -18.91 7.77 12.09
N PRO A 106 -18.82 8.66 11.07
CA PRO A 106 -17.69 8.68 10.13
C PRO A 106 -16.35 8.79 10.84
N SER A 107 -15.28 8.35 10.16
CA SER A 107 -13.92 8.64 10.63
C SER A 107 -13.71 10.17 10.72
N LYS A 108 -12.71 10.62 11.52
CA LYS A 108 -12.38 12.06 11.61
C LYS A 108 -12.10 12.69 10.23
N ALA A 109 -11.62 11.89 9.27
CA ALA A 109 -11.36 12.31 7.90
C ALA A 109 -12.58 12.14 6.95
N GLY A 110 -13.67 11.50 7.40
CA GLY A 110 -14.86 11.22 6.56
C GLY A 110 -14.61 10.20 5.45
N ILE A 111 -13.56 9.40 5.58
CA ILE A 111 -13.07 8.43 4.59
C ILE A 111 -13.32 7.00 5.10
N LEU A 112 -13.59 6.08 4.17
CA LEU A 112 -13.65 4.64 4.38
C LEU A 112 -12.26 4.07 4.64
N GLY A 113 -12.09 3.30 5.71
CA GLY A 113 -10.93 2.43 5.83
C GLY A 113 -11.00 1.22 4.92
N VAL A 114 -9.90 0.45 4.85
CA VAL A 114 -9.74 -0.74 3.97
C VAL A 114 -10.99 -1.64 3.95
N GLU A 115 -11.58 -1.95 5.10
CA GLU A 115 -12.78 -2.81 5.19
C GLU A 115 -13.98 -2.33 4.35
N GLY A 116 -14.08 -1.01 4.15
CA GLY A 116 -15.13 -0.34 3.38
C GLY A 116 -14.78 -0.16 1.90
N VAL A 117 -13.51 -0.38 1.52
CA VAL A 117 -13.08 -0.22 0.13
C VAL A 117 -13.64 -1.38 -0.72
N PRO A 118 -14.24 -1.09 -1.89
CA PRO A 118 -14.71 -2.11 -2.82
C PRO A 118 -13.61 -3.10 -3.26
N ASN A 119 -13.98 -4.37 -3.48
CA ASN A 119 -13.04 -5.45 -3.79
C ASN A 119 -12.30 -5.22 -5.13
N ASP A 120 -12.96 -4.61 -6.11
CA ASP A 120 -12.41 -4.23 -7.42
C ASP A 120 -11.35 -3.13 -7.29
N VAL A 121 -11.59 -2.15 -6.42
CA VAL A 121 -10.60 -1.10 -6.12
C VAL A 121 -9.36 -1.69 -5.45
N LEU A 122 -9.55 -2.55 -4.43
CA LEU A 122 -8.43 -3.23 -3.78
C LEU A 122 -7.68 -4.12 -4.78
N ARG A 123 -8.39 -4.89 -5.62
CA ARG A 123 -7.79 -5.69 -6.68
C ARG A 123 -6.91 -4.84 -7.59
N GLY A 124 -7.41 -3.69 -8.04
CA GLY A 124 -6.64 -2.76 -8.88
C GLY A 124 -5.35 -2.26 -8.21
N LEU A 125 -5.33 -2.08 -6.88
CA LEU A 125 -4.09 -1.72 -6.15
C LEU A 125 -3.05 -2.84 -6.24
N PHE A 126 -3.47 -4.08 -6.01
CA PHE A 126 -2.57 -5.23 -6.04
C PHE A 126 -2.14 -5.57 -7.46
N GLU A 127 -3.00 -5.40 -8.48
CA GLU A 127 -2.63 -5.56 -9.88
C GLU A 127 -1.57 -4.55 -10.31
N LYS A 128 -1.73 -3.26 -9.92
CA LYS A 128 -0.72 -2.23 -10.15
C LYS A 128 0.61 -2.58 -9.45
N LEU A 129 0.52 -3.02 -8.19
CA LEU A 129 1.69 -3.43 -7.43
C LEU A 129 2.43 -4.59 -8.12
N THR A 130 1.73 -5.66 -8.51
CA THR A 130 2.36 -6.84 -9.13
C THR A 130 2.81 -6.59 -10.57
N ALA A 131 2.21 -5.63 -11.27
CA ALA A 131 2.71 -5.18 -12.57
C ALA A 131 4.05 -4.41 -12.42
N ALA A 132 4.20 -3.66 -11.32
CA ALA A 132 5.46 -2.99 -10.99
C ALA A 132 6.51 -3.94 -10.37
N HIS A 133 6.03 -4.98 -9.67
CA HIS A 133 6.82 -5.96 -8.92
C HIS A 133 6.38 -7.39 -9.21
N PRO A 134 6.70 -7.95 -10.40
CA PRO A 134 6.30 -9.30 -10.78
C PRO A 134 6.81 -10.39 -9.83
N GLU A 135 7.93 -10.15 -9.13
CA GLU A 135 8.51 -11.03 -8.11
C GLU A 135 7.58 -11.30 -6.92
N LEU A 136 6.58 -10.44 -6.71
CA LEU A 136 5.57 -10.60 -5.67
C LEU A 136 4.49 -11.61 -6.05
N LEU A 137 4.38 -12.01 -7.32
CA LEU A 137 3.46 -13.06 -7.75
C LEU A 137 4.01 -14.44 -7.37
N ARG A 138 3.10 -15.33 -6.95
CA ARG A 138 3.43 -16.74 -6.75
C ARG A 138 3.11 -17.52 -8.02
N GLU A 139 4.16 -17.94 -8.73
CA GLU A 139 4.03 -18.89 -9.86
C GLU A 139 3.35 -20.20 -9.40
N PRO A 140 2.44 -20.77 -10.18
CA PRO A 140 1.85 -22.07 -9.88
C PRO A 140 2.92 -23.18 -9.97
N GLY A 141 3.38 -23.66 -8.81
CA GLY A 141 4.27 -24.84 -8.72
C GLY A 141 5.77 -24.58 -8.57
N SER A 142 6.21 -23.32 -8.44
CA SER A 142 7.65 -22.98 -8.43
C SER A 142 8.20 -22.66 -7.03
N VAL A 143 9.42 -23.14 -6.77
CA VAL A 143 10.34 -22.61 -5.75
C VAL A 143 10.93 -21.27 -6.24
N PRO A 144 11.26 -20.33 -5.35
CA PRO A 144 11.49 -18.92 -5.73
C PRO A 144 12.74 -18.73 -6.57
N SER A 145 12.61 -17.95 -7.64
CA SER A 145 13.74 -17.40 -8.41
C SER A 145 13.87 -15.90 -8.12
N ASP A 146 15.11 -15.47 -7.92
CA ASP A 146 15.51 -14.11 -7.60
C ASP A 146 15.77 -13.34 -8.90
N SER A 147 15.02 -12.27 -9.15
CA SER A 147 15.35 -11.31 -10.19
C SER A 147 14.68 -9.97 -9.92
N GLY A 148 15.26 -9.19 -9.01
CA GLY A 148 15.06 -7.75 -9.00
C GLY A 148 15.86 -7.11 -10.13
N GLN A 149 15.23 -6.23 -10.93
CA GLN A 149 15.93 -5.18 -11.68
C GLN A 149 14.98 -4.14 -12.32
N GLY A 150 15.30 -2.86 -12.11
CA GLY A 150 15.33 -1.87 -13.19
C GLY A 150 14.14 -0.92 -13.36
N LYS A 151 13.99 0.10 -12.51
CA LYS A 151 13.40 1.39 -12.90
C LYS A 151 14.22 2.55 -12.32
N ASN A 152 14.42 3.62 -13.10
CA ASN A 152 14.99 4.87 -12.59
C ASN A 152 14.09 5.40 -11.47
N PRO A 153 14.56 5.42 -10.21
CA PRO A 153 13.71 5.80 -9.09
C PRO A 153 13.44 7.30 -9.13
N VAL A 154 12.18 7.69 -8.89
CA VAL A 154 11.81 9.05 -8.54
C VAL A 154 12.61 9.47 -7.32
N THR A 155 13.45 10.51 -7.50
CA THR A 155 14.33 11.04 -6.46
C THR A 155 13.76 12.32 -5.85
N LYS A 156 14.28 12.73 -4.68
CA LYS A 156 13.93 14.03 -4.09
C LYS A 156 14.35 15.22 -4.96
N ALA A 157 15.40 15.06 -5.77
CA ALA A 157 15.84 16.09 -6.72
C ALA A 157 14.76 16.31 -7.78
N LEU A 158 14.25 15.22 -8.37
CA LEU A 158 13.11 15.27 -9.28
C LEU A 158 11.87 15.90 -8.62
N LEU A 159 11.55 15.52 -7.38
CA LEU A 159 10.42 16.13 -6.66
C LEU A 159 10.62 17.62 -6.43
N TYR A 160 11.85 18.09 -6.23
CA TYR A 160 12.15 19.52 -6.13
C TYR A 160 11.96 20.24 -7.47
N GLU A 161 12.49 19.67 -8.55
CA GLU A 161 12.33 20.19 -9.92
C GLU A 161 10.85 20.34 -10.33
N LEU A 162 10.02 19.37 -9.94
CA LEU A 162 8.58 19.38 -10.21
C LEU A 162 7.76 20.26 -9.24
N GLY A 163 8.43 20.95 -8.32
CA GLY A 163 7.79 21.79 -7.31
C GLY A 163 6.96 21.00 -6.29
N LEU A 164 7.23 19.71 -6.11
CA LEU A 164 6.55 18.82 -5.14
C LEU A 164 7.27 18.77 -3.78
N ASN A 165 8.42 19.42 -3.64
CA ASN A 165 9.17 19.60 -2.40
C ASN A 165 10.01 20.89 -2.44
N GLY A 166 10.22 21.54 -1.29
CA GLY A 166 11.22 22.60 -1.11
C GLY A 166 10.88 23.95 -1.75
N THR A 167 9.73 24.08 -2.40
CA THR A 167 9.24 25.33 -3.01
C THR A 167 7.95 25.81 -2.35
N ALA A 168 7.62 27.10 -2.53
CA ALA A 168 6.34 27.65 -2.10
C ALA A 168 5.17 26.92 -2.82
N GLY A 169 4.13 26.54 -2.07
CA GLY A 169 3.00 25.77 -2.62
C GLY A 169 3.25 24.28 -2.86
N SER A 170 4.47 23.79 -2.62
CA SER A 170 4.83 22.39 -2.89
C SER A 170 4.01 21.35 -2.12
N SER A 171 3.52 21.70 -0.94
CA SER A 171 2.65 20.81 -0.16
C SER A 171 1.32 20.56 -0.85
N GLU A 172 0.66 21.62 -1.36
CA GLU A 172 -0.63 21.49 -2.03
C GLU A 172 -0.47 20.85 -3.41
N ARG A 173 0.60 21.20 -4.14
CA ARG A 173 0.92 20.57 -5.42
C ARG A 173 1.17 19.07 -5.26
N ARG A 174 1.93 18.65 -4.25
CA ARG A 174 2.14 17.23 -3.92
C ARG A 174 0.83 16.54 -3.53
N ALA A 175 -0.03 17.21 -2.77
CA ALA A 175 -1.34 16.67 -2.41
C ALA A 175 -2.21 16.40 -3.65
N ALA A 176 -2.24 17.32 -4.61
CA ALA A 176 -2.99 17.18 -5.86
C ALA A 176 -2.43 16.05 -6.75
N VAL A 177 -1.10 15.95 -6.88
CA VAL A 177 -0.47 14.83 -7.63
C VAL A 177 -0.72 13.50 -6.93
N ALA A 178 -0.63 13.45 -5.60
CA ALA A 178 -0.92 12.23 -4.83
C ALA A 178 -2.37 11.78 -5.06
N GLU A 179 -3.34 12.68 -4.96
CA GLU A 179 -4.74 12.37 -5.24
C GLU A 179 -4.96 11.85 -6.67
N ALA A 180 -4.32 12.46 -7.67
CA ALA A 180 -4.39 12.02 -9.06
C ALA A 180 -3.80 10.62 -9.29
N LEU A 181 -2.87 10.17 -8.44
CA LEU A 181 -2.30 8.83 -8.44
C LEU A 181 -3.09 7.84 -7.55
N GLY A 182 -4.18 8.30 -6.92
CA GLY A 182 -4.93 7.50 -5.93
C GLY A 182 -4.20 7.33 -4.60
N LEU A 183 -3.17 8.15 -4.35
CA LEU A 183 -2.40 8.21 -3.12
C LEU A 183 -2.98 9.23 -2.14
N PRO A 184 -2.62 9.14 -0.85
CA PRO A 184 -3.11 10.09 0.14
C PRO A 184 -2.59 11.51 -0.03
N ARG A 185 -3.45 12.50 0.23
CA ARG A 185 -3.09 13.93 0.11
C ARG A 185 -2.07 14.40 1.15
N ASP A 186 -2.11 13.86 2.37
CA ASP A 186 -1.30 14.33 3.51
C ASP A 186 0.06 13.62 3.63
N MET A 187 0.62 13.14 2.52
CA MET A 187 1.91 12.47 2.51
C MET A 187 3.08 13.44 2.73
N THR A 188 4.03 12.99 3.57
CA THR A 188 5.37 13.61 3.62
C THR A 188 6.10 13.38 2.29
N VAL A 189 7.10 14.20 2.00
CA VAL A 189 7.92 14.06 0.78
C VAL A 189 8.54 12.66 0.68
N ASN A 190 9.04 12.13 1.79
CA ASN A 190 9.64 10.79 1.83
C ASN A 190 8.61 9.69 1.53
N ALA A 191 7.42 9.79 2.14
CA ALA A 191 6.35 8.82 1.94
C ALA A 191 5.84 8.84 0.50
N PHE A 192 5.63 10.04 -0.05
CA PHE A 192 5.22 10.22 -1.45
C PHE A 192 6.26 9.63 -2.41
N CYS A 193 7.54 9.95 -2.21
CA CYS A 193 8.65 9.44 -3.02
C CYS A 193 8.72 7.90 -2.99
N ALA A 194 8.56 7.29 -1.81
CA ALA A 194 8.57 5.83 -1.66
C ALA A 194 7.36 5.18 -2.32
N ALA A 195 6.16 5.75 -2.14
CA ALA A 195 4.92 5.23 -2.72
C ALA A 195 4.91 5.31 -4.25
N VAL A 196 5.37 6.43 -4.82
CA VAL A 196 5.49 6.58 -6.27
C VAL A 196 6.46 5.56 -6.86
N ASN A 197 7.61 5.34 -6.21
CA ASN A 197 8.58 4.34 -6.66
C ASN A 197 8.07 2.90 -6.58
N LEU A 198 7.03 2.67 -5.78
CA LEU A 198 6.39 1.38 -5.61
C LEU A 198 5.32 1.10 -6.69
N ILE A 199 4.50 2.09 -7.04
CA ILE A 199 3.28 1.87 -7.84
C ILE A 199 3.22 2.67 -9.14
N SER A 200 4.18 3.54 -9.41
CA SER A 200 4.17 4.48 -10.52
C SER A 200 5.56 4.61 -11.16
N SER A 201 5.75 5.63 -12.00
CA SER A 201 7.01 5.93 -12.69
C SER A 201 7.28 7.42 -12.71
N GLU A 202 8.53 7.82 -12.97
CA GLU A 202 8.90 9.22 -13.17
C GLU A 202 8.04 9.88 -14.26
N GLU A 203 7.83 9.19 -15.38
CA GLU A 203 7.04 9.69 -16.51
C GLU A 203 5.60 9.99 -16.12
N GLU A 204 4.96 9.08 -15.38
CA GLU A 204 3.59 9.26 -14.91
C GLU A 204 3.48 10.44 -13.92
N VAL A 205 4.45 10.61 -13.01
CA VAL A 205 4.48 11.76 -12.11
C VAL A 205 4.64 13.08 -12.87
N ARG A 206 5.54 13.12 -13.85
CA ARG A 206 5.73 14.30 -14.72
C ARG A 206 4.45 14.64 -15.48
N GLU A 207 3.75 13.63 -15.97
CA GLU A 207 2.47 13.81 -16.65
C GLU A 207 1.42 14.39 -15.72
N ARG A 208 1.24 13.83 -14.50
CA ARG A 208 0.31 14.39 -13.51
C ARG A 208 0.64 15.82 -13.13
N CYS A 209 1.92 16.18 -13.05
CA CYS A 209 2.32 17.57 -12.79
C CYS A 209 1.94 18.51 -13.94
N ARG A 210 2.13 18.09 -15.20
CA ARG A 210 1.77 18.87 -16.39
C ARG A 210 0.27 19.10 -16.49
N CYS A 211 -0.54 18.08 -16.19
CA CYS A 211 -2.00 18.22 -16.16
C CYS A 211 -2.51 19.24 -15.11
N LEU A 212 -1.75 19.50 -14.05
CA LEU A 212 -2.10 20.52 -13.04
C LEU A 212 -1.73 21.94 -13.46
N ASP A 213 -0.84 22.10 -14.44
CA ASP A 213 -0.38 23.40 -14.96
C ASP A 213 -1.18 23.86 -16.19
N SER A 214 -2.06 23.01 -16.70
CA SER A 214 -2.91 23.23 -17.88
C SER A 214 -4.28 23.76 -17.47
#